data_AF-A0A246G9E3-F1
#
_entry.id   AF-A0A246G9E3-F1
#
_cell.length_a   1.000
_cell.length_b   1.000
_cell.length_c   1.000
_cell.angle_alpha   90.00
_cell.angle_beta   90.00
_cell.angle_gamma   90.00
#
_symmetry.space_group_name_H-M   'P 1'
#
loop_
_entity.id
_entity.type
_entity.pdbx_description
1 polymer ?
#
loop_
_entity_poly.entity_id
_entity_poly.type
_entity_poly.pdbx_seq_one_letter_code
_entity_poly.pdbx_strand_id
1 'polypeptide(L)'
;MKEQINELNEKLTQTVSFSSYGFSLYAKDEIDFAYKYHRKENEVIDKITYSFEKDKWGEKFSLSSIGFGIVIPIVNTILGNIEFEKKFYLPDDEYTVNQIPDYDKKNDYYSDLIDRINIIENKNINSQVFEHVKIEFVNQLNETVLPFFFQIKSLQDINDKILEKEQWQNWSNYIFGKTYFKAMIILKLVGNEKRYNEFTTMYISRIEEAIKNGRDDLQAYLNDVIKLDQYLQSNVHKDLV
;
A
#
# COMPACT_ATOMS: atom_id res chain seq x y z
N MET A 1 -19.34 14.54 -18.72
CA MET A 1 -18.25 14.52 -17.73
C MET A 1 -17.98 13.13 -17.19
N LYS A 2 -18.90 12.49 -16.44
CA LYS A 2 -18.71 11.09 -15.98
C LYS A 2 -18.43 10.11 -17.13
N GLU A 3 -19.21 10.18 -18.22
CA GLU A 3 -18.99 9.36 -19.42
C GLU A 3 -17.62 9.61 -20.05
N GLN A 4 -17.22 10.88 -20.18
CA GLN A 4 -15.90 11.26 -20.71
C GLN A 4 -14.76 10.68 -19.87
N ILE A 5 -14.86 10.75 -18.53
CA ILE A 5 -13.83 10.20 -17.64
C ILE A 5 -13.77 8.67 -17.72
N ASN A 6 -14.92 8.00 -17.85
CA ASN A 6 -14.95 6.56 -18.09
C ASN A 6 -14.27 6.19 -19.42
N GLU A 7 -14.56 6.93 -20.49
CA GLU A 7 -13.94 6.74 -21.80
C GLU A 7 -12.41 6.95 -21.74
N LEU A 8 -11.94 7.98 -21.02
CA LEU A 8 -10.51 8.21 -20.80
C LEU A 8 -9.87 7.04 -20.05
N ASN A 9 -10.51 6.51 -19.00
CA ASN A 9 -10.04 5.34 -18.27
C ASN A 9 -9.98 4.08 -19.15
N GLU A 10 -11.01 3.82 -19.97
CA GLU A 10 -11.03 2.68 -20.90
C GLU A 10 -9.89 2.78 -21.91
N LYS A 11 -9.69 3.95 -22.53
CA LYS A 11 -8.58 4.20 -23.46
C LYS A 11 -7.22 4.01 -22.81
N LEU A 12 -7.05 4.53 -21.58
CA LEU A 12 -5.82 4.39 -20.82
C LEU A 12 -5.49 2.91 -20.59
N THR A 13 -6.43 2.15 -20.01
CA THR A 13 -6.23 0.74 -19.64
C THR A 13 -6.13 -0.24 -20.81
N GLN A 14 -6.82 0.03 -21.93
CA GLN A 14 -6.65 -0.74 -23.16
C GLN A 14 -5.24 -0.59 -23.74
N THR A 15 -4.67 0.62 -23.68
CA THR A 15 -3.33 0.91 -24.23
C THR A 15 -2.23 0.14 -23.50
N VAL A 16 -2.31 0.08 -22.17
CA VAL A 16 -1.34 -0.65 -21.32
C VAL A 16 -1.65 -2.14 -21.19
N SER A 17 -2.73 -2.62 -21.82
CA SER A 17 -3.17 -4.02 -21.73
C SER A 17 -3.18 -4.55 -20.28
N PHE A 18 -3.82 -3.82 -19.35
CA PHE A 18 -3.90 -4.25 -17.94
C PHE A 18 -4.33 -5.71 -17.78
N SER A 19 -5.28 -6.16 -18.60
CA SER A 19 -5.74 -7.54 -18.65
C SER A 19 -4.63 -8.53 -19.03
N SER A 20 -3.68 -8.19 -19.90
CA SER A 20 -2.56 -9.08 -20.24
C SER A 20 -1.57 -9.23 -19.09
N TYR A 21 -1.48 -8.23 -18.20
CA TYR A 21 -0.73 -8.32 -16.95
C TYR A 21 -1.51 -8.98 -15.80
N GLY A 22 -2.75 -9.43 -16.06
CA GLY A 22 -3.64 -10.05 -15.08
C GLY A 22 -4.41 -9.07 -14.19
N PHE A 23 -4.31 -7.77 -14.44
CA PHE A 23 -5.05 -6.77 -13.66
C PHE A 23 -6.52 -6.71 -14.07
N SER A 24 -7.39 -6.67 -13.07
CA SER A 24 -8.83 -6.47 -13.22
C SER A 24 -9.32 -5.34 -12.32
N LEU A 25 -10.33 -4.60 -12.79
CA LEU A 25 -10.98 -3.54 -12.02
C LEU A 25 -11.81 -4.19 -10.91
N TYR A 26 -11.52 -3.87 -9.64
CA TYR A 26 -12.27 -4.41 -8.50
C TYR A 26 -13.11 -3.37 -7.78
N ALA A 27 -12.74 -2.09 -7.88
CA ALA A 27 -13.50 -1.00 -7.28
C ALA A 27 -13.35 0.28 -8.09
N LYS A 28 -14.41 1.08 -8.07
CA LYS A 28 -14.46 2.41 -8.67
C LYS A 28 -15.13 3.36 -7.68
N ASP A 29 -14.49 4.49 -7.43
CA ASP A 29 -15.10 5.62 -6.74
C ASP A 29 -15.66 6.59 -7.78
N GLU A 30 -16.97 6.78 -7.78
CA GLU A 30 -17.62 7.68 -8.75
C GLU A 30 -17.57 9.16 -8.35
N ILE A 31 -17.27 9.46 -7.08
CA ILE A 31 -17.19 10.82 -6.53
C ILE A 31 -15.82 11.41 -6.82
N ASP A 32 -14.78 10.61 -6.58
CA ASP A 32 -13.39 10.99 -6.75
C ASP A 32 -12.80 10.51 -8.09
N PHE A 33 -13.61 9.83 -8.92
CA PHE A 33 -13.18 9.21 -10.17
C PHE A 33 -11.92 8.34 -10.00
N ALA A 34 -11.83 7.63 -8.88
CA ALA A 34 -10.73 6.73 -8.58
C ALA A 34 -11.01 5.34 -9.13
N TYR A 35 -10.02 4.76 -9.78
CA TYR A 35 -10.07 3.42 -10.37
C TYR A 35 -9.05 2.54 -9.66
N LYS A 36 -9.53 1.41 -9.14
CA LYS A 36 -8.70 0.48 -8.37
C LYS A 36 -8.65 -0.86 -9.10
N TYR A 37 -7.45 -1.24 -9.49
CA TYR A 37 -7.15 -2.49 -10.16
C TYR A 37 -6.36 -3.40 -9.24
N HIS A 38 -6.58 -4.70 -9.38
CA HIS A 38 -5.77 -5.69 -8.69
C HIS A 38 -5.45 -6.87 -9.59
N ARG A 39 -4.38 -7.57 -9.26
CA ARG A 39 -4.16 -8.94 -9.72
C ARG A 39 -3.72 -9.78 -8.53
N LYS A 40 -4.12 -11.04 -8.54
CA LYS A 40 -3.72 -12.01 -7.51
C LYS A 40 -2.75 -12.99 -8.12
N GLU A 41 -1.57 -13.09 -7.55
CA GLU A 41 -0.56 -14.10 -7.88
C GLU A 41 -0.22 -14.85 -6.58
N ASN A 42 -0.64 -16.11 -6.50
CA ASN A 42 -0.53 -16.91 -5.27
C ASN A 42 -1.25 -16.23 -4.08
N GLU A 43 -0.51 -15.99 -3.00
CA GLU A 43 -0.98 -15.32 -1.78
C GLU A 43 -0.79 -13.81 -1.81
N VAL A 44 -0.26 -13.27 -2.91
CA VAL A 44 0.03 -11.84 -3.05
C VAL A 44 -1.02 -11.19 -3.95
N ILE A 45 -1.49 -10.01 -3.53
CA ILE A 45 -2.39 -9.17 -4.32
C ILE A 45 -1.67 -7.87 -4.62
N ASP A 46 -1.31 -7.67 -5.89
CA ASP A 46 -0.81 -6.40 -6.38
C ASP A 46 -2.01 -5.48 -6.60
N LYS A 47 -1.96 -4.23 -6.12
CA LYS A 47 -2.99 -3.23 -6.43
C LYS A 47 -2.39 -1.98 -7.02
N ILE A 48 -3.14 -1.41 -7.96
CA ILE A 48 -2.88 -0.13 -8.62
C ILE A 48 -4.11 0.74 -8.42
N THR A 49 -3.91 2.00 -8.07
CA THR A 49 -4.95 3.01 -7.91
C THR A 49 -4.51 4.30 -8.59
N TYR A 50 -5.40 4.92 -9.36
CA TYR A 50 -5.24 6.28 -9.85
C TYR A 50 -6.63 6.92 -9.93
N SER A 51 -6.68 8.24 -10.07
CA SER A 51 -7.93 8.99 -10.14
C SER A 51 -7.85 10.12 -11.16
N PHE A 52 -9.00 10.64 -11.58
CA PHE A 52 -9.04 11.90 -12.33
C PHE A 52 -9.44 13.00 -11.34
N GLU A 53 -8.43 13.69 -10.80
CA GLU A 53 -8.60 14.77 -9.84
C GLU A 53 -9.27 15.97 -10.51
N LYS A 54 -10.31 16.47 -9.86
CA LYS A 54 -10.97 17.72 -10.24
C LYS A 54 -10.28 18.92 -9.59
N ASP A 55 -10.24 20.05 -10.28
CA ASP A 55 -9.90 21.31 -9.65
C ASP A 55 -10.94 21.74 -8.61
N LYS A 56 -10.63 22.75 -7.80
CA LYS A 56 -11.50 23.25 -6.72
C LYS A 56 -12.92 23.61 -7.21
N TRP A 57 -13.07 23.93 -8.49
CA TRP A 57 -14.32 24.37 -9.10
C TRP A 57 -15.04 23.27 -9.88
N GLY A 58 -14.42 22.10 -10.08
CA GLY A 58 -15.01 20.96 -10.79
C GLY A 58 -15.07 21.13 -12.31
N GLU A 59 -14.31 22.07 -12.86
CA GLU A 59 -14.34 22.43 -14.28
C GLU A 59 -13.17 21.83 -15.05
N LYS A 60 -12.10 21.48 -14.33
CA LYS A 60 -10.87 20.93 -14.88
C LYS A 60 -10.54 19.59 -14.26
N PHE A 61 -10.01 18.67 -15.07
CA PHE A 61 -9.61 17.35 -14.61
C PHE A 61 -8.20 17.02 -15.06
N SER A 62 -7.38 16.56 -14.12
CA SER A 62 -6.04 16.01 -14.35
C SER A 62 -5.99 14.56 -13.90
N LEU A 63 -5.14 13.74 -14.53
CA LEU A 63 -4.84 12.41 -13.98
C LEU A 63 -3.99 12.59 -12.72
N SER A 64 -4.42 12.00 -11.61
CA SER A 64 -3.61 11.91 -10.39
C SER A 64 -2.44 10.96 -10.61
N SER A 65 -1.47 11.02 -9.72
CA SER A 65 -0.42 10.02 -9.63
C SER A 65 -0.98 8.59 -9.48
N ILE A 66 -0.20 7.62 -9.94
CA ILE A 66 -0.48 6.20 -9.72
C ILE A 66 0.02 5.80 -8.33
N GLY A 67 -0.89 5.45 -7.44
CA GLY A 67 -0.59 4.74 -6.20
C GLY A 67 -0.58 3.24 -6.44
N PHE A 68 0.41 2.53 -5.90
CA PHE A 68 0.50 1.09 -6.04
C PHE A 68 1.15 0.45 -4.82
N GLY A 69 0.81 -0.80 -4.56
CA GLY A 69 1.27 -1.51 -3.39
C GLY A 69 0.83 -2.97 -3.39
N ILE A 70 1.36 -3.71 -2.44
CA ILE A 70 1.14 -5.15 -2.30
C ILE A 70 0.34 -5.40 -1.03
N VAL A 71 -0.66 -6.26 -1.16
CA VAL A 71 -1.45 -6.81 -0.06
C VAL A 71 -1.10 -8.28 0.10
N ILE A 72 -0.74 -8.67 1.32
CA ILE A 72 -0.61 -10.07 1.74
C ILE A 72 -1.76 -10.36 2.72
N PRO A 73 -2.83 -11.03 2.27
CA PRO A 73 -4.07 -11.16 3.04
C PRO A 73 -3.91 -11.79 4.42
N ILE A 74 -2.99 -12.75 4.58
CA ILE A 74 -2.76 -13.40 5.89
C ILE A 74 -2.27 -12.41 6.95
N VAL A 75 -1.48 -11.40 6.57
CA VAL A 75 -1.02 -10.34 7.49
C VAL A 75 -2.22 -9.53 7.98
N ASN A 76 -3.10 -9.13 7.06
CA ASN A 76 -4.28 -8.35 7.38
C ASN A 76 -5.31 -9.16 8.17
N THR A 77 -5.45 -10.46 7.87
CA THR A 77 -6.32 -11.39 8.60
C THR A 77 -5.89 -11.53 10.06
N ILE A 78 -4.58 -11.70 10.32
CA ILE A 78 -4.05 -11.77 11.69
C ILE A 78 -4.28 -10.45 12.43
N LEU A 79 -4.08 -9.31 11.77
CA LEU A 79 -4.42 -8.01 12.36
C LEU A 79 -5.92 -7.91 12.69
N GLY A 80 -6.80 -8.32 11.78
CA GLY A 80 -8.26 -8.28 11.97
C GLY A 80 -8.76 -9.16 13.11
N ASN A 81 -8.09 -10.30 13.35
CA ASN A 81 -8.42 -11.20 14.45
C ASN A 81 -8.01 -10.66 15.83
N ILE A 82 -7.23 -9.58 15.88
CA ILE A 82 -6.85 -8.94 17.13
C ILE A 82 -7.78 -7.74 17.33
N GLU A 83 -8.68 -7.85 18.31
CA GLU A 83 -9.48 -6.70 18.71
C GLU A 83 -8.56 -5.62 19.29
N PHE A 84 -8.28 -4.59 18.50
CA PHE A 84 -7.60 -3.36 18.91
C PHE A 84 -8.61 -2.38 19.52
N GLU A 85 -8.20 -1.59 20.51
CA GLU A 85 -9.10 -0.73 21.31
C GLU A 85 -9.83 0.38 20.51
N LYS A 86 -9.41 0.61 19.26
CA LYS A 86 -10.18 1.40 18.28
C LYS A 86 -10.38 0.57 17.01
N LYS A 87 -11.65 0.39 16.60
CA LYS A 87 -12.06 -0.11 15.27
C LYS A 87 -11.61 0.88 14.19
N PHE A 88 -10.31 0.92 13.93
CA PHE A 88 -9.73 1.63 12.81
C PHE A 88 -9.63 0.65 11.65
N TYR A 89 -10.55 0.82 10.71
CA TYR A 89 -10.51 0.29 9.35
C TYR A 89 -10.70 -1.23 9.20
N LEU A 90 -11.33 -1.61 8.09
CA LEU A 90 -11.37 -2.98 7.59
C LEU A 90 -9.94 -3.32 7.12
N PRO A 91 -9.19 -4.19 7.82
CA PRO A 91 -7.79 -4.45 7.51
C PRO A 91 -7.62 -5.14 6.16
N ASP A 92 -8.65 -5.84 5.69
CA ASP A 92 -8.60 -6.78 4.57
C ASP A 92 -8.04 -6.18 3.28
N ASP A 93 -8.23 -4.88 3.08
CA ASP A 93 -7.82 -4.16 1.86
C ASP A 93 -6.60 -3.26 2.00
N GLU A 94 -6.02 -3.13 3.20
CA GLU A 94 -4.87 -2.25 3.42
C GLU A 94 -3.59 -2.84 2.82
N TYR A 95 -2.80 -2.00 2.15
CA TYR A 95 -1.48 -2.36 1.68
C TYR A 95 -0.59 -2.89 2.81
N THR A 96 0.02 -4.05 2.59
CA THR A 96 1.08 -4.58 3.44
C THR A 96 2.38 -3.81 3.19
N VAL A 97 2.71 -3.58 1.92
CA VAL A 97 3.87 -2.80 1.49
C VAL A 97 3.38 -1.79 0.46
N ASN A 98 3.64 -0.51 0.72
CA ASN A 98 3.54 0.52 -0.32
C ASN A 98 4.90 0.68 -0.98
N GLN A 99 4.92 1.34 -2.15
CA GLN A 99 6.12 1.81 -2.84
C GLN A 99 7.33 1.86 -1.90
N ILE A 100 8.28 0.94 -2.11
CA ILE A 100 9.59 0.97 -1.44
C ILE A 100 10.15 2.37 -1.74
N PRO A 101 10.51 3.19 -0.73
CA PRO A 101 11.21 4.45 -0.93
C PRO A 101 12.60 4.17 -1.49
N ASP A 102 12.52 4.01 -2.80
CA ASP A 102 13.47 4.00 -3.88
C ASP A 102 14.51 2.91 -4.07
N TYR A 103 14.36 2.33 -5.27
CA TYR A 103 15.40 1.67 -6.04
C TYR A 103 16.31 2.68 -6.79
N ASP A 104 16.08 4.01 -6.73
CA ASP A 104 17.16 5.03 -6.89
C ASP A 104 16.78 6.52 -6.69
N LYS A 105 15.51 6.93 -6.54
CA LYS A 105 15.12 8.36 -6.57
C LYS A 105 14.06 8.77 -5.54
N LYS A 106 14.46 9.03 -4.28
CA LYS A 106 13.58 9.56 -3.21
C LYS A 106 12.55 10.55 -3.76
N ASN A 107 11.34 10.08 -4.04
CA ASN A 107 10.21 10.90 -4.46
C ASN A 107 9.01 10.55 -3.59
N ASP A 108 8.17 11.55 -3.35
CA ASP A 108 6.95 11.45 -2.57
C ASP A 108 6.12 10.22 -2.94
N TYR A 109 5.37 9.67 -1.96
CA TYR A 109 4.47 8.50 -2.08
C TYR A 109 3.47 8.57 -3.25
N TYR A 110 3.36 9.75 -3.83
CA TYR A 110 2.75 10.06 -5.10
C TYR A 110 3.87 10.60 -5.96
N SER A 111 4.35 9.85 -6.94
CA SER A 111 5.18 10.49 -7.96
C SER A 111 4.29 11.52 -8.65
N ASP A 112 4.56 12.81 -8.44
CA ASP A 112 3.97 13.91 -9.20
C ASP A 112 4.36 13.70 -10.66
N LEU A 113 3.58 12.88 -11.35
CA LEU A 113 3.99 12.30 -12.61
C LEU A 113 3.97 13.32 -13.73
N ILE A 114 3.08 14.29 -13.60
CA ILE A 114 2.64 15.20 -14.62
C ILE A 114 2.24 16.44 -13.83
N ASP A 115 2.82 17.61 -14.11
CA ASP A 115 2.51 18.91 -13.50
C ASP A 115 1.00 19.25 -13.61
N ARG A 116 0.12 18.59 -12.84
CA ARG A 116 -1.36 18.67 -12.84
C ARG A 116 -1.95 19.15 -14.17
N ILE A 117 -1.53 18.54 -15.29
CA ILE A 117 -1.93 19.02 -16.62
C ILE A 117 -3.39 18.63 -16.84
N ASN A 118 -4.22 19.62 -17.13
CA ASN A 118 -5.66 19.41 -17.29
C ASN A 118 -5.96 18.73 -18.63
N ILE A 119 -6.48 17.51 -18.57
CA ILE A 119 -6.95 16.71 -19.71
C ILE A 119 -8.32 17.21 -20.18
N ILE A 120 -9.18 17.56 -19.22
CA ILE A 120 -10.48 18.17 -19.49
C ILE A 120 -10.43 19.61 -19.00
N GLU A 121 -10.81 20.53 -19.86
CA GLU A 121 -11.00 21.95 -19.53
C GLU A 121 -12.28 22.45 -20.18
N ASN A 122 -13.12 23.16 -19.43
CA ASN A 122 -14.41 23.69 -19.92
C ASN A 122 -15.29 22.60 -20.59
N LYS A 123 -15.31 21.39 -20.00
CA LYS A 123 -16.04 20.19 -20.49
C LYS A 123 -15.53 19.60 -21.82
N ASN A 124 -14.42 20.09 -22.36
CA ASN A 124 -13.81 19.56 -23.58
C ASN A 124 -12.56 18.74 -23.24
N ILE A 125 -12.40 17.59 -23.91
CA ILE A 125 -11.21 16.76 -23.79
C ILE A 125 -10.13 17.34 -24.71
N ASN A 126 -8.98 17.69 -24.14
CA ASN A 126 -7.79 18.02 -24.91
C ASN A 126 -7.08 16.71 -25.31
N SER A 127 -7.28 16.28 -26.56
CA SER A 127 -6.74 15.01 -27.05
C SER A 127 -5.21 14.98 -27.08
N GLN A 128 -4.54 16.10 -27.37
CA GLN A 128 -3.07 16.15 -27.36
C GLN A 128 -2.50 15.99 -25.94
N VAL A 129 -3.12 16.66 -24.96
CA VAL A 129 -2.77 16.49 -23.56
C VAL A 129 -3.03 15.06 -23.10
N PHE A 130 -4.18 14.49 -23.47
CA PHE A 130 -4.48 13.11 -23.11
C PHE A 130 -3.45 12.12 -23.66
N GLU A 131 -3.02 12.29 -24.92
CA GLU A 131 -1.99 11.44 -25.52
C GLU A 131 -0.66 11.56 -24.77
N HIS A 132 -0.26 12.76 -24.35
CA HIS A 132 0.93 12.95 -23.52
C HIS A 132 0.79 12.28 -22.15
N VAL A 133 -0.30 12.51 -21.44
CA VAL A 133 -0.61 11.90 -20.13
C VAL A 133 -0.60 10.36 -20.23
N LYS A 134 -1.14 9.82 -21.31
CA LYS A 134 -1.18 8.39 -21.57
C LYS A 134 0.23 7.81 -21.71
N ILE A 135 1.13 8.49 -22.40
CA ILE A 135 2.54 8.06 -22.53
C ILE A 135 3.23 8.05 -21.17
N GLU A 136 3.07 9.12 -20.38
CA GLU A 136 3.68 9.19 -19.04
C GLU A 136 3.15 8.09 -18.11
N PHE A 137 1.85 7.82 -18.15
CA PHE A 137 1.25 6.72 -17.41
C PHE A 137 1.84 5.36 -17.80
N VAL A 138 2.01 5.11 -19.11
CA VAL A 138 2.64 3.88 -19.63
C VAL A 138 4.09 3.77 -19.15
N ASN A 139 4.84 4.87 -19.20
CA ASN A 139 6.24 4.90 -18.73
C ASN A 139 6.32 4.59 -17.24
N GLN A 140 5.50 5.22 -16.40
CA GLN A 140 5.47 4.93 -14.97
C GLN A 140 5.12 3.47 -14.69
N LEU A 141 4.13 2.93 -15.41
CA LEU A 141 3.75 1.53 -15.26
C LEU A 141 4.93 0.60 -15.54
N ASN A 142 5.64 0.82 -16.64
CA ASN A 142 6.72 -0.05 -17.11
C ASN A 142 8.04 0.14 -16.34
N GLU A 143 8.37 1.38 -15.96
CA GLU A 143 9.65 1.71 -15.33
C GLU A 143 9.60 1.64 -13.80
N THR A 144 8.41 1.74 -13.19
CA THR A 144 8.27 1.81 -11.73
C THR A 144 7.31 0.76 -11.19
N VAL A 145 6.05 0.74 -11.64
CA VAL A 145 4.98 -0.06 -11.01
C VAL A 145 5.19 -1.56 -11.21
N LEU A 146 5.36 -2.01 -12.45
CA LEU A 146 5.55 -3.43 -12.76
C LEU A 146 6.87 -3.97 -12.19
N PRO A 147 8.03 -3.27 -12.32
CA PRO A 147 9.26 -3.68 -11.65
C PRO A 147 9.11 -3.89 -10.15
N PHE A 148 8.38 -3.02 -9.44
CA PHE A 148 8.12 -3.18 -8.01
C PHE A 148 7.40 -4.51 -7.70
N PHE A 149 6.34 -4.85 -8.44
CA PHE A 149 5.63 -6.11 -8.23
C PHE A 149 6.48 -7.35 -8.54
N PHE A 150 7.44 -7.24 -9.47
CA PHE A 150 8.37 -8.33 -9.72
C PHE A 150 9.37 -8.55 -8.58
N GLN A 151 9.62 -7.53 -7.74
CA GLN A 151 10.56 -7.63 -6.63
C GLN A 151 9.97 -8.27 -5.38
N ILE A 152 8.67 -8.13 -5.13
CA ILE A 152 8.05 -8.65 -3.90
C ILE A 152 6.95 -9.63 -4.28
N LYS A 153 7.21 -10.93 -4.09
CA LYS A 153 6.30 -12.02 -4.46
C LYS A 153 5.88 -12.87 -3.28
N SER A 154 6.35 -12.55 -2.08
CA SER A 154 6.14 -13.34 -0.87
C SER A 154 6.42 -12.55 0.40
N LEU A 155 6.01 -13.09 1.55
CA LEU A 155 6.44 -12.61 2.86
C LEU A 155 7.96 -12.67 3.04
N GLN A 156 8.59 -13.71 2.49
CA GLN A 156 10.05 -13.89 2.55
C GLN A 156 10.77 -12.74 1.83
N ASP A 157 10.25 -12.27 0.70
CA ASP A 157 10.82 -11.12 0.00
C ASP A 157 10.78 -9.85 0.86
N ILE A 158 9.69 -9.61 1.58
CA ILE A 158 9.56 -8.47 2.49
C ILE A 158 10.58 -8.60 3.64
N ASN A 159 10.71 -9.80 4.21
CA ASN A 159 11.72 -10.06 5.23
C ASN A 159 13.12 -9.73 4.71
N ASP A 160 13.52 -10.32 3.59
CA ASP A 160 14.89 -10.26 3.09
C ASP A 160 15.27 -8.89 2.54
N LYS A 161 14.31 -8.16 1.96
CA LYS A 161 14.56 -6.87 1.30
C LYS A 161 14.35 -5.68 2.22
N ILE A 162 13.48 -5.80 3.22
CA ILE A 162 13.09 -4.68 4.10
C ILE A 162 13.47 -5.00 5.54
N LEU A 163 12.85 -6.02 6.14
CA LEU A 163 12.95 -6.22 7.59
C LEU A 163 14.36 -6.56 8.03
N GLU A 164 15.11 -7.36 7.26
CA GLU A 164 16.50 -7.73 7.54
C GLU A 164 17.51 -6.60 7.26
N LYS A 165 17.26 -5.79 6.24
CA LYS A 165 18.22 -4.79 5.74
C LYS A 165 18.09 -3.45 6.42
N GLU A 166 16.86 -3.04 6.71
CA GLU A 166 16.57 -1.72 7.24
C GLU A 166 16.52 -1.71 8.77
N GLN A 167 16.91 -0.58 9.35
CA GLN A 167 16.67 -0.29 10.76
C GLN A 167 15.17 -0.21 11.01
N TRP A 168 14.70 -0.69 12.17
CA TRP A 168 13.27 -0.79 12.46
C TRP A 168 12.54 0.56 12.38
N GLN A 169 13.23 1.67 12.70
CA GLN A 169 12.70 3.02 12.59
C GLN A 169 12.34 3.40 11.15
N ASN A 170 13.00 2.79 10.16
CA ASN A 170 12.78 3.07 8.74
C ASN A 170 11.70 2.18 8.13
N TRP A 171 11.21 1.15 8.83
CA TRP A 171 10.23 0.22 8.26
C TRP A 171 8.94 0.92 7.83
N SER A 172 8.54 2.02 8.47
CA SER A 172 7.34 2.79 8.10
C SER A 172 7.46 3.47 6.75
N ASN A 173 8.66 3.57 6.20
CA ASN A 173 8.84 4.07 4.84
C ASN A 173 8.35 3.03 3.81
N TYR A 174 8.35 1.73 4.15
CA TYR A 174 8.02 0.64 3.22
C TYR A 174 6.70 -0.05 3.55
N ILE A 175 6.46 -0.30 4.84
CA ILE A 175 5.29 -1.04 5.33
C ILE A 175 4.27 -0.02 5.83
N PHE A 176 3.14 0.07 5.12
CA PHE A 176 2.12 1.07 5.37
C PHE A 176 1.21 0.75 6.57
N GLY A 177 0.72 1.78 7.23
CA GLY A 177 -0.29 1.68 8.29
C GLY A 177 0.26 1.17 9.61
N LYS A 178 -0.25 0.03 10.09
CA LYS A 178 0.19 -0.64 11.34
C LYS A 178 1.57 -1.30 11.18
N THR A 179 2.58 -0.53 10.74
CA THR A 179 3.94 -0.96 10.37
C THR A 179 4.54 -2.00 11.31
N TYR A 180 4.63 -1.68 12.60
CA TYR A 180 5.33 -2.53 13.57
C TYR A 180 4.57 -3.83 13.88
N PHE A 181 3.23 -3.78 13.86
CA PHE A 181 2.40 -4.98 14.02
C PHE A 181 2.55 -5.89 12.79
N LYS A 182 2.48 -5.31 11.58
CA LYS A 182 2.74 -6.03 10.32
C LYS A 182 4.14 -6.65 10.32
N ALA A 183 5.16 -5.92 10.76
CA ALA A 183 6.53 -6.42 10.84
C ALA A 183 6.65 -7.62 11.81
N MET A 184 6.03 -7.56 13.00
CA MET A 184 5.98 -8.71 13.92
C MET A 184 5.33 -9.93 13.28
N ILE A 185 4.19 -9.75 12.61
CA ILE A 185 3.48 -10.83 11.91
C ILE A 185 4.37 -11.43 10.82
N ILE A 186 4.94 -10.59 9.96
CA ILE A 186 5.81 -11.05 8.85
C ILE A 186 7.00 -11.83 9.40
N LEU A 187 7.75 -11.28 10.37
CA LEU A 187 8.90 -11.94 10.99
C LEU A 187 8.53 -13.30 11.57
N LYS A 188 7.35 -13.40 12.21
CA LYS A 188 6.87 -14.66 12.78
C LYS A 188 6.52 -15.68 11.70
N LEU A 189 5.74 -15.27 10.69
CA LEU A 189 5.28 -16.17 9.63
C LEU A 189 6.42 -16.72 8.77
N VAL A 190 7.49 -15.93 8.55
CA VAL A 190 8.68 -16.39 7.82
C VAL A 190 9.67 -17.18 8.71
N GLY A 191 9.37 -17.36 9.99
CA GLY A 191 10.22 -18.09 10.93
C GLY A 191 11.52 -17.35 11.30
N ASN A 192 11.56 -16.02 11.16
CA ASN A 192 12.71 -15.21 11.58
C ASN A 192 12.66 -14.93 13.10
N GLU A 193 12.77 -16.01 13.88
CA GLU A 193 12.63 -16.00 15.34
C GLU A 193 13.65 -15.08 16.01
N LYS A 194 14.89 -15.01 15.48
CA LYS A 194 15.92 -14.14 16.04
C LYS A 194 15.49 -12.68 15.99
N ARG A 195 15.20 -12.16 14.80
CA ARG A 195 14.84 -10.76 14.63
C ARG A 195 13.48 -10.42 15.22
N TYR A 196 12.54 -11.36 15.19
CA TYR A 196 11.27 -11.26 15.90
C TYR A 196 11.47 -10.98 17.39
N ASN A 197 12.27 -11.83 18.06
CA ASN A 197 12.49 -11.72 19.50
C ASN A 197 13.29 -10.46 19.87
N GLU A 198 14.33 -10.14 19.10
CA GLU A 198 15.13 -8.92 19.27
C GLU A 198 14.27 -7.66 19.13
N PHE A 199 13.46 -7.58 18.07
CA PHE A 199 12.58 -6.44 17.83
C PHE A 199 11.51 -6.31 18.91
N THR A 200 10.77 -7.40 19.20
CA THR A 200 9.63 -7.36 20.14
C THR A 200 10.07 -6.97 21.55
N THR A 201 11.18 -7.55 22.03
CA THR A 201 11.74 -7.21 23.35
C THR A 201 12.14 -5.73 23.42
N MET A 202 12.87 -5.25 22.42
CA MET A 202 13.30 -3.86 22.34
C MET A 202 12.10 -2.90 22.25
N TYR A 203 11.11 -3.23 21.42
CA TYR A 203 9.97 -2.36 21.14
C TYR A 203 9.06 -2.22 22.37
N ILE A 204 8.73 -3.33 23.03
CA ILE A 204 7.98 -3.35 24.30
C ILE A 204 8.70 -2.52 25.36
N SER A 205 10.00 -2.77 25.57
CA SER A 205 10.79 -2.06 26.58
C SER A 205 10.79 -0.54 26.36
N ARG A 206 10.82 -0.07 25.11
CA ARG A 206 10.80 1.37 24.81
C ARG A 206 9.44 2.01 25.08
N ILE A 207 8.34 1.29 24.81
CA ILE A 207 7.00 1.79 25.12
C ILE A 207 6.81 1.85 26.64
N GLU A 208 7.22 0.81 27.36
CA GLU A 208 7.19 0.79 28.83
C GLU A 208 8.01 1.93 29.44
N GLU A 209 9.20 2.21 28.91
CA GLU A 209 10.03 3.34 29.33
C GLU A 209 9.34 4.69 29.06
N ALA A 210 8.72 4.86 27.89
CA ALA A 210 7.97 6.06 27.57
C ALA A 210 6.78 6.28 28.54
N ILE A 211 6.06 5.22 28.90
CA ILE A 211 4.97 5.26 29.90
C ILE A 211 5.53 5.69 31.26
N LYS A 212 6.61 5.07 31.73
CA LYS A 212 7.28 5.47 33.00
C LYS A 212 7.72 6.93 33.00
N ASN A 213 8.04 7.48 31.83
CA ASN A 213 8.42 8.87 31.62
C ASN A 213 7.22 9.82 31.36
N GLY A 214 5.99 9.38 31.62
CA GLY A 214 4.78 10.22 31.60
C GLY A 214 3.93 10.14 30.33
N ARG A 215 4.15 9.14 29.46
CA ARG A 215 3.31 8.87 28.29
C ARG A 215 2.25 7.81 28.56
N ASP A 216 1.42 8.04 29.57
CA ASP A 216 0.34 7.12 29.98
C ASP A 216 -0.66 6.85 28.83
N ASP A 217 -0.75 7.75 27.85
CA ASP A 217 -1.53 7.58 26.63
C ASP A 217 -1.10 6.38 25.76
N LEU A 218 0.11 5.86 25.98
CA LEU A 218 0.63 4.69 25.27
C LEU A 218 0.22 3.35 25.90
N GLN A 219 -0.43 3.34 27.07
CA GLN A 219 -0.80 2.09 27.74
C GLN A 219 -1.69 1.18 26.89
N ALA A 220 -2.67 1.77 26.19
CA ALA A 220 -3.52 1.07 25.24
C ALA A 220 -2.70 0.42 24.11
N TYR A 221 -1.75 1.16 23.57
CA TYR A 221 -0.88 0.69 22.50
C TYR A 221 0.04 -0.45 22.95
N LEU A 222 0.58 -0.37 24.17
CA LEU A 222 1.36 -1.46 24.77
C LEU A 222 0.53 -2.74 24.92
N ASN A 223 -0.72 -2.62 25.40
CA ASN A 223 -1.63 -3.76 25.54
C ASN A 223 -1.88 -4.43 24.18
N ASP A 224 -2.09 -3.64 23.12
CA ASP A 224 -2.26 -4.13 21.75
C ASP A 224 -1.01 -4.90 21.26
N VAL A 225 0.20 -4.39 21.50
CA VAL A 225 1.47 -5.04 21.12
C VAL A 225 1.63 -6.38 21.85
N ILE A 226 1.40 -6.42 23.16
CA ILE A 226 1.49 -7.64 23.98
C ILE A 226 0.46 -8.67 23.51
N LYS A 227 -0.77 -8.23 23.21
CA LYS A 227 -1.84 -9.10 22.70
C LYS A 227 -1.46 -9.73 21.35
N LEU A 228 -0.87 -8.95 20.44
CA LEU A 228 -0.34 -9.48 19.18
C LEU A 228 0.78 -10.50 19.43
N ASP A 229 1.77 -10.17 20.27
CA ASP A 229 2.88 -11.08 20.56
C ASP A 229 2.38 -12.42 21.13
N GLN A 230 1.48 -12.38 22.12
CA GLN A 230 0.87 -13.58 22.69
C GLN A 230 0.11 -14.41 21.64
N TYR A 231 -0.66 -13.75 20.78
CA TYR A 231 -1.37 -14.43 19.68
C TYR A 231 -0.38 -15.11 18.71
N LEU A 232 0.69 -14.43 18.33
CA LEU A 232 1.74 -14.98 17.47
C LEU A 232 2.52 -16.13 18.14
N GLN A 233 2.77 -16.06 19.45
CA GLN A 233 3.44 -17.15 20.19
C GLN A 233 2.55 -18.38 20.39
N SER A 234 1.22 -18.19 20.46
CA SER A 234 0.27 -19.29 20.63
C SER A 234 0.19 -20.27 19.46
N ASN A 235 0.76 -19.92 18.30
CA ASN A 235 0.68 -20.66 17.04
C ASN A 235 -0.74 -20.87 16.47
N VAL A 236 -1.78 -20.28 17.06
CA VAL A 236 -3.18 -20.37 16.57
C VAL A 236 -3.32 -19.84 15.14
N HIS A 237 -2.47 -18.91 14.74
CA HIS A 237 -2.43 -18.37 13.38
C HIS A 237 -2.03 -19.41 12.30
N LYS A 238 -1.45 -20.56 12.68
CA LYS A 238 -1.08 -21.61 11.72
C LYS A 238 -2.29 -22.26 11.04
N ASP A 239 -3.47 -22.18 11.67
CA ASP A 239 -4.72 -22.70 11.09
C ASP A 239 -5.31 -21.76 10.02
N LEU A 240 -4.69 -20.59 9.79
CA LEU A 240 -5.08 -19.59 8.78
C LEU A 240 -4.21 -19.65 7.51
N VAL A 241 -3.12 -20.43 7.53
CA VAL A 241 -2.15 -20.57 6.42
C VAL A 241 -2.46 -21.81 5.60
#